data_AF-X1JCS4-F1
#
_entry.id   AF-X1JCS4-F1
#
_cell.length_a   1.000
_cell.length_b   1.000
_cell.length_c   1.000
_cell.angle_alpha   90.00
_cell.angle_beta   90.00
_cell.angle_gamma   90.00
#
_symmetry.space_group_name_H-M   'P 1'
#
loop_
_entity.id
_entity.type
_entity.pdbx_description
1 polymer ?
#
loop_
_entity_poly.entity_id
_entity_poly.type
_entity_poly.pdbx_seq_one_letter_code
_entity_poly.pdbx_strand_id
1 'polypeptide(L)'
;MNFNSLALDLREIEKEHPENPLDYFKEKKLCMFNACLEKYFPGVRWGFQDLLEELHLESSTCINQSCCSGTFFQRNLITRAQFSAINERNLSEMNQQADIAFFSCNG
;
A
#
# COMPACT_ATOMS: atom_id res chain seq x y z
N MET A 1 1.17 -15.00 -21.21
CA MET A 1 0.76 -14.94 -19.80
C MET A 1 0.00 -13.64 -19.63
N ASN A 2 -1.28 -13.68 -19.25
CA ASN A 2 -1.97 -12.46 -18.84
C ASN A 2 -1.39 -12.08 -17.48
N PHE A 3 -0.63 -11.00 -17.43
CA PHE A 3 -0.19 -10.42 -16.16
C PHE A 3 -1.37 -9.65 -15.60
N ASN A 4 -1.99 -10.18 -14.55
CA ASN A 4 -2.91 -9.37 -13.75
C ASN A 4 -2.08 -8.28 -13.07
N SER A 5 -2.49 -7.03 -13.28
CA SER A 5 -1.88 -5.87 -12.62
C SER A 5 -1.95 -6.07 -11.10
N LEU A 6 -0.88 -5.72 -10.38
CA LEU A 6 -0.89 -5.64 -8.92
C LEU A 6 -1.64 -4.39 -8.42
N ALA A 7 -1.84 -3.40 -9.29
CA ALA A 7 -2.67 -2.24 -8.99
C ALA A 7 -4.14 -2.56 -9.26
N LEU A 8 -5.01 -2.14 -8.33
CA LEU A 8 -6.46 -2.24 -8.43
C LEU A 8 -6.98 -1.45 -9.65
N ASP A 9 -7.93 -2.01 -10.39
CA ASP A 9 -8.67 -1.28 -11.42
C ASP A 9 -9.88 -0.58 -10.79
N LEU A 10 -9.74 0.72 -10.52
CA LEU A 10 -10.80 1.51 -9.90
C LEU A 10 -12.06 1.59 -10.77
N ARG A 11 -11.93 1.49 -12.11
CA ARG A 11 -13.11 1.53 -13.01
C ARG A 11 -13.88 0.23 -12.99
N GLU A 12 -13.21 -0.89 -12.70
CA GLU A 12 -13.86 -2.17 -12.50
C GLU A 12 -14.62 -2.16 -11.18
N ILE A 13 -13.99 -1.69 -10.10
CA ILE A 13 -14.62 -1.53 -8.78
C ILE A 13 -15.86 -0.62 -8.85
N GLU A 14 -15.78 0.52 -9.56
CA GLU A 14 -16.92 1.42 -9.76
C GLU A 14 -18.08 0.75 -10.51
N LYS A 15 -17.81 -0.18 -11.43
CA LYS A 15 -18.86 -0.92 -12.14
C LYS A 15 -19.48 -2.01 -11.30
N GLU A 16 -18.68 -2.68 -10.47
CA GLU A 16 -19.15 -3.74 -9.56
C GLU A 16 -19.95 -3.15 -8.39
N HIS A 17 -19.58 -1.97 -7.91
CA HIS A 17 -20.19 -1.27 -6.79
C HIS A 17 -20.65 0.17 -7.16
N PRO A 18 -21.66 0.31 -8.03
CA PRO A 18 -22.05 1.62 -8.59
C PRO A 18 -22.68 2.59 -7.58
N GLU A 19 -23.33 2.08 -6.54
CA GLU A 19 -23.96 2.90 -5.50
C GLU A 19 -22.93 3.44 -4.50
N ASN A 20 -21.93 2.62 -4.15
CA ASN A 20 -20.86 2.99 -3.23
C ASN A 20 -19.59 2.13 -3.47
N PRO A 21 -18.58 2.65 -4.20
CA PRO A 21 -17.33 1.93 -4.46
C PRO A 21 -16.56 1.53 -3.20
N LEU A 22 -16.81 2.19 -2.06
CA LEU A 22 -16.16 1.85 -0.80
C LEU A 22 -16.58 0.49 -0.26
N ASP A 23 -17.75 -0.01 -0.66
CA ASP A 23 -18.23 -1.32 -0.21
C ASP A 23 -17.30 -2.46 -0.66
N TYR A 24 -16.58 -2.29 -1.77
CA TYR A 24 -15.53 -3.21 -2.21
C TYR A 24 -14.45 -3.44 -1.14
N PHE A 25 -14.11 -2.41 -0.38
CA PHE A 25 -13.02 -2.45 0.60
C PHE A 25 -13.47 -2.97 1.97
N LYS A 26 -14.76 -2.94 2.29
CA LYS A 26 -15.28 -3.33 3.63
C LYS A 26 -15.06 -4.80 3.96
N GLU A 27 -14.98 -5.65 2.95
CA GLU A 27 -14.77 -7.10 3.10
C GLU A 27 -13.29 -7.50 3.00
N LYS A 28 -12.37 -6.53 2.92
CA LYS A 28 -10.95 -6.76 2.66
C LYS A 28 -10.11 -6.32 3.85
N LYS A 29 -9.07 -7.08 4.15
CA LYS A 29 -8.04 -6.65 5.08
C LYS A 29 -7.13 -5.65 4.39
N LEU A 30 -7.14 -4.41 4.86
CA LEU A 30 -6.27 -3.36 4.36
C LEU A 30 -5.00 -3.29 5.21
N CYS A 31 -3.85 -3.09 4.58
CA CYS A 31 -2.66 -2.65 5.32
C CYS A 31 -1.99 -1.43 4.70
N MET A 32 -1.61 -0.50 5.58
CA MET A 32 -0.86 0.69 5.21
C MET A 32 0.63 0.38 5.19
N PHE A 33 1.29 0.64 4.07
CA PHE A 33 2.74 0.54 4.00
C PHE A 33 3.40 1.51 4.98
N ASN A 34 4.27 1.00 5.85
CA ASN A 34 5.01 1.80 6.82
C ASN A 34 6.14 2.60 6.16
N ALA A 35 5.79 3.74 5.55
CA ALA A 35 6.74 4.56 4.82
C ALA A 35 7.77 5.22 5.75
N CYS A 36 9.05 5.20 5.35
CA CYS A 36 10.14 5.68 6.22
C CYS A 36 10.00 7.16 6.64
N LEU A 37 9.39 7.99 5.79
CA LEU A 37 9.21 9.42 6.08
C LEU A 37 8.10 9.68 7.11
N GLU A 38 7.16 8.75 7.33
CA GLU A 38 6.14 8.88 8.37
C GLU A 38 6.76 8.92 9.77
N LYS A 39 7.99 8.41 9.95
CA LYS A 39 8.76 8.59 11.19
C LYS A 39 8.96 10.07 11.53
N TYR A 40 9.15 10.91 10.52
CA TYR A 40 9.35 12.35 10.67
C TYR A 40 8.03 13.13 10.56
N PHE A 41 7.01 12.54 9.92
CA PHE A 41 5.69 13.13 9.71
C PHE A 41 4.58 12.17 10.19
N PRO A 42 4.50 11.87 11.51
CA PRO A 42 3.60 10.85 12.03
C PRO A 42 2.12 11.20 11.84
N GLY A 43 1.78 12.49 11.71
CA GLY A 43 0.42 12.94 11.44
C GLY A 43 -0.17 12.43 10.13
N VAL A 44 0.68 12.08 9.14
CA VAL A 44 0.20 11.45 7.89
C VAL A 44 -0.41 10.08 8.19
N ARG A 45 0.30 9.25 8.98
CA ARG A 45 -0.18 7.93 9.40
C ARG A 45 -1.49 8.03 10.16
N TRP A 46 -1.53 8.89 11.17
CA TRP A 46 -2.73 9.02 12.01
C TRP A 46 -3.91 9.57 11.21
N GLY A 47 -3.70 10.56 10.34
CA GLY A 47 -4.78 11.07 9.49
C GLY A 47 -5.38 10.02 8.56
N PHE A 48 -4.56 9.12 8.00
CA PHE A 48 -5.08 7.98 7.22
C PHE A 48 -5.80 6.96 8.09
N GLN A 49 -5.28 6.66 9.29
CA GLN A 49 -5.94 5.73 10.21
C GLN A 49 -7.31 6.25 10.66
N ASP A 50 -7.40 7.52 11.06
CA ASP A 50 -8.64 8.18 11.46
C ASP A 50 -9.66 8.14 10.31
N LEU A 51 -9.23 8.48 9.09
CA LEU A 51 -10.10 8.44 7.90
C LEU A 51 -10.64 7.03 7.64
N LEU A 52 -9.80 6.00 7.71
CA LEU A 52 -10.22 4.62 7.44
C LEU A 52 -11.15 4.09 8.54
N GLU A 53 -10.92 4.49 9.79
CA GLU A 53 -11.81 4.18 10.91
C GLU A 53 -13.18 4.83 10.74
N GLU A 54 -13.23 6.11 10.35
CA GLU A 54 -14.49 6.83 10.05
C GLU A 54 -15.26 6.19 8.88
N LEU A 55 -14.55 5.62 7.90
CA LEU A 55 -15.14 4.89 6.78
C LEU A 55 -15.51 3.44 7.12
N HIS A 56 -15.27 3.01 8.37
CA HIS A 56 -15.49 1.64 8.85
C HIS A 56 -14.74 0.58 8.02
N LEU A 57 -13.49 0.89 7.63
CA LEU A 57 -12.62 -0.03 6.89
C LEU A 57 -11.59 -0.67 7.83
N GLU A 58 -11.54 -2.02 7.84
CA GLU A 58 -10.55 -2.75 8.64
C GLU A 58 -9.15 -2.51 8.09
N SER A 59 -8.35 -1.72 8.81
CA SER A 59 -6.99 -1.37 8.41
C SER A 59 -5.97 -1.56 9.51
N SER A 60 -4.76 -1.94 9.13
CA SER A 60 -3.61 -2.05 10.03
C SER A 60 -2.37 -1.43 9.38
N THR A 61 -1.30 -1.19 10.15
CA THR A 61 0.00 -0.87 9.55
C THR A 61 0.70 -2.18 9.21
N CYS A 62 1.16 -2.33 7.96
CA CYS A 62 1.94 -3.51 7.59
C CYS A 62 3.23 -3.57 8.45
N ILE A 63 3.65 -4.77 8.87
CA ILE A 63 4.86 -5.01 9.67
C ILE A 63 5.94 -5.74 8.87
N ASN A 64 7.20 -5.63 9.30
CA ASN A 64 8.37 -6.31 8.71
C ASN A 64 8.76 -5.88 7.28
N GLN A 65 8.15 -4.83 6.74
CA GLN A 65 8.66 -4.17 5.52
C GLN A 65 9.94 -3.39 5.82
N SER A 66 10.73 -3.22 4.77
CA SER A 66 11.89 -2.34 4.72
C SER A 66 11.59 -1.09 3.87
N CYS A 67 12.59 -0.22 3.68
CA CYS A 67 12.43 0.95 2.82
C CYS A 67 12.06 0.55 1.37
N CYS A 68 11.10 1.25 0.75
CA CYS A 68 10.77 1.07 -0.67
C CYS A 68 11.94 1.41 -1.62
N SER A 69 12.96 2.13 -1.11
CA SER A 69 14.10 2.64 -1.89
C SER A 69 13.69 3.50 -3.08
N GLY A 70 12.51 4.12 -2.97
CA GLY A 70 11.83 4.82 -4.05
C GLY A 70 12.34 6.22 -4.34
N THR A 71 13.03 6.84 -3.39
CA THR A 71 13.58 8.19 -3.56
C THR A 71 14.62 8.24 -4.68
N PHE A 72 14.70 9.39 -5.38
CA PHE A 72 15.69 9.60 -6.43
C PHE A 72 17.11 9.27 -5.96
N PHE A 73 17.48 9.68 -4.74
CA PHE A 73 18.80 9.42 -4.18
C PHE A 73 19.06 7.91 -4.02
N GLN A 74 18.13 7.17 -3.43
CA GLN A 74 18.29 5.72 -3.22
C GLN A 74 18.36 4.96 -4.55
N ARG A 75 17.54 5.33 -5.54
CA ARG A 75 17.58 4.71 -6.88
C ARG A 75 18.92 4.91 -7.62
N ASN A 76 19.69 5.95 -7.26
CA ASN A 76 21.03 6.17 -7.80
C ASN A 76 22.15 5.49 -6.99
N LEU A 77 21.86 5.04 -5.77
CA LEU A 77 22.82 4.33 -4.91
C LEU A 77 22.79 2.81 -5.06
N ILE A 78 21.72 2.26 -5.63
CA ILE A 78 21.52 0.82 -5.79
C ILE A 78 21.28 0.46 -7.25
N THR A 79 21.64 -0.76 -7.61
CA THR A 79 21.31 -1.31 -8.93
C THR A 79 19.81 -1.56 -9.06
N ARG A 80 19.31 -1.62 -10.30
CA ARG A 80 17.92 -2.03 -10.57
C ARG A 80 17.60 -3.40 -9.97
N ALA A 81 18.55 -4.34 -9.99
CA ALA A 81 18.37 -5.67 -9.41
C ALA A 81 18.18 -5.61 -7.89
N GLN A 82 18.95 -4.77 -7.19
CA GLN A 82 18.78 -4.55 -5.75
C GLN A 82 17.45 -3.86 -5.44
N PHE A 83 17.06 -2.84 -6.22
CA PHE A 83 15.76 -2.19 -6.07
C PHE A 83 14.61 -3.19 -6.23
N SER A 84 14.65 -4.04 -7.26
CA SER A 84 13.66 -5.08 -7.47
C SER A 84 13.64 -6.11 -6.34
N ALA A 85 14.79 -6.60 -5.88
CA ALA A 85 14.86 -7.58 -4.80
C ALA A 85 14.30 -7.04 -3.47
N ILE A 86 14.58 -5.77 -3.15
CA ILE A 86 14.05 -5.11 -1.95
C ILE A 86 12.52 -5.00 -2.02
N ASN A 87 11.99 -4.56 -3.17
CA ASN A 87 10.55 -4.39 -3.33
C ASN A 87 9.81 -5.72 -3.44
N GLU A 88 10.40 -6.75 -4.04
CA GLU A 88 9.85 -8.11 -4.04
C GLU A 88 9.74 -8.66 -2.63
N ARG A 89 10.77 -8.47 -1.80
CA ARG A 89 10.70 -8.82 -0.37
C ARG A 89 9.55 -8.09 0.32
N ASN A 90 9.44 -6.76 0.14
CA ASN A 90 8.38 -5.99 0.78
C ASN A 90 6.97 -6.46 0.33
N LEU A 91 6.80 -6.74 -0.97
CA LEU A 91 5.56 -7.30 -1.52
C LEU A 91 5.23 -8.67 -0.90
N SER A 92 6.22 -9.56 -0.81
CA SER A 92 6.06 -10.88 -0.19
C SER A 92 5.63 -10.79 1.28
N GLU A 93 6.16 -9.83 2.04
CA GLU A 93 5.74 -9.58 3.42
C GLU A 93 4.32 -9.03 3.51
N MET A 94 3.94 -8.09 2.65
CA MET A 94 2.59 -7.50 2.65
C MET A 94 1.51 -8.50 2.24
N ASN A 95 1.79 -9.35 1.25
CA ASN A 95 0.87 -10.38 0.76
C ASN A 95 0.49 -11.42 1.84
N GLN A 96 1.27 -11.54 2.91
CA GLN A 96 0.96 -12.43 4.03
C GLN A 96 0.03 -11.77 5.07
N GLN A 97 -0.19 -10.46 4.97
CA GLN A 97 -0.83 -9.67 6.02
C GLN A 97 -2.19 -9.09 5.59
N ALA A 98 -2.36 -8.79 4.30
CA ALA A 98 -3.52 -8.06 3.80
C ALA A 98 -3.90 -8.47 2.37
N ASP A 99 -5.17 -8.24 2.04
CA ASP A 99 -5.70 -8.39 0.68
C ASP A 99 -5.32 -7.18 -0.18
N ILE A 100 -5.24 -6.00 0.44
CA ILE A 100 -4.95 -4.73 -0.24
C ILE A 100 -3.91 -3.96 0.58
N ALA A 101 -2.82 -3.57 -0.07
CA ALA A 101 -1.87 -2.62 0.46
C ALA A 101 -2.16 -1.22 -0.09
N PHE A 102 -2.13 -0.20 0.76
CA PHE A 102 -2.20 1.20 0.33
C PHE A 102 -0.98 1.98 0.80
N PHE A 103 -0.64 3.01 0.05
CA PHE A 103 0.60 3.77 0.19
C PHE A 103 0.25 5.24 0.40
N SER A 104 0.73 5.82 1.49
CA SER A 104 0.61 7.25 1.82
C SER A 104 1.66 8.13 1.12
N CYS A 105 2.61 7.51 0.42
CA CYS A 105 3.79 8.15 -0.16
C CYS A 105 4.03 7.67 -1.60
N ASN A 106 4.29 8.59 -2.53
CA ASN A 106 4.44 8.31 -3.96
C ASN A 106 5.79 7.67 -4.36
N GLY A 107 6.81 7.76 -3.52
CA GLY A 107 8.21 7.44 -3.84
C GLY A 107 8.48 5.98 -4.15
#